data_AF-A0A822IX40-F1
#
_entry.id   AF-A0A822IX40-F1
#
_cell.length_a   1.000
_cell.length_b   1.000
_cell.length_c   1.000
_cell.angle_alpha   90.00
_cell.angle_beta   90.00
_cell.angle_gamma   90.00
#
_symmetry.space_group_name_H-M   'P 1'
#
loop_
_entity.id
_entity.type
_entity.pdbx_description
1 polymer ?
#
loop_
_entity_poly.entity_id
_entity_poly.type
_entity_poly.pdbx_seq_one_letter_code
_entity_poly.pdbx_strand_id
1 'polypeptide(L)'
;MTLKNFKKDERAIELPINIVVMLVVGMVALAALLSIIPKSKENLSVDIIDIKIDDGAVQEGSIATLSGDGTYEVKVNVKVYDKNNNPVEKASVTLTGGGGFAVDQTNSRGEGILTMGTANNSKVIMRPNQKSVELKLVAKANGFYDYEDEKAIQLYQK
;
A
#
# COMPACT_ATOMS: atom_id res chain seq x y z
N MET A 1 -45.55 -17.75 71.72
CA MET A 1 -45.42 -17.83 70.25
C MET A 1 -45.20 -16.40 69.77
N THR A 2 -43.96 -16.02 69.48
CA THR A 2 -43.59 -14.61 69.25
C THR A 2 -43.02 -14.51 67.85
N LEU A 3 -43.76 -13.84 66.94
CA LEU A 3 -43.30 -13.63 65.56
C LEU A 3 -42.09 -12.70 65.56
N LYS A 4 -40.92 -13.24 65.19
CA LYS A 4 -39.72 -12.44 64.89
C LYS A 4 -39.90 -11.78 63.51
N ASN A 5 -39.89 -10.46 63.50
CA ASN A 5 -39.88 -9.64 62.29
C ASN A 5 -38.62 -9.90 61.46
N PHE A 6 -38.80 -10.43 60.25
CA PHE A 6 -37.79 -10.41 59.19
C PHE A 6 -37.55 -8.95 58.77
N LYS A 7 -36.47 -8.34 59.26
CA LYS A 7 -35.96 -7.10 58.67
C LYS A 7 -35.46 -7.45 57.25
N LYS A 8 -36.05 -6.82 56.23
CA LYS A 8 -35.54 -6.86 54.85
C LYS A 8 -34.15 -6.21 54.87
N ASP A 9 -33.11 -7.01 54.61
CA ASP A 9 -31.74 -6.53 54.53
C ASP A 9 -31.51 -5.97 53.12
N GLU A 10 -31.52 -4.64 52.96
CA GLU A 10 -31.33 -3.95 51.68
C GLU A 10 -29.97 -4.26 51.04
N ARG A 11 -28.97 -4.68 51.85
CA ARG A 11 -27.65 -5.14 51.39
C ARG A 11 -27.73 -6.39 50.52
N ALA A 12 -28.78 -7.21 50.66
CA ALA A 12 -28.98 -8.39 49.83
C ALA A 12 -29.36 -8.04 48.38
N ILE A 13 -29.88 -6.82 48.14
CA ILE A 13 -30.24 -6.33 46.79
C ILE A 13 -29.02 -5.73 46.08
N GLU A 14 -28.03 -5.23 46.81
CA GLU A 14 -26.82 -4.61 46.22
C GLU A 14 -25.91 -5.63 45.51
N LEU A 15 -25.85 -6.88 46.00
CA LEU A 15 -25.01 -7.93 45.42
C LEU A 15 -25.31 -8.21 43.94
N PRO A 16 -26.56 -8.52 43.54
CA PRO A 16 -26.88 -8.80 42.14
C PRO A 16 -26.70 -7.58 41.24
N ILE A 17 -26.95 -6.36 41.76
CA ILE A 17 -26.77 -5.12 40.99
C ILE A 17 -25.29 -4.88 40.69
N ASN A 18 -24.41 -5.00 41.70
CA ASN A 18 -22.97 -4.79 41.51
C ASN A 18 -22.36 -5.80 40.53
N ILE A 19 -22.88 -7.04 40.50
CA ILE A 19 -22.47 -8.05 39.52
C ILE A 19 -22.85 -7.62 38.10
N VAL A 20 -24.08 -7.14 37.88
CA VAL A 20 -24.52 -6.67 36.55
C VAL A 20 -23.70 -5.47 36.10
N VAL A 21 -23.47 -4.49 36.99
CA VAL A 21 -22.68 -3.30 36.67
C VAL A 21 -21.25 -3.67 36.30
N MET A 22 -20.58 -4.52 37.07
CA MET A 22 -19.22 -4.97 36.72
C MET A 22 -19.18 -5.73 35.38
N LEU A 23 -20.18 -6.56 35.08
CA LEU A 23 -20.24 -7.32 33.83
C LEU A 23 -20.40 -6.41 32.61
N VAL A 24 -21.32 -5.43 32.71
CA VAL A 24 -21.52 -4.43 31.65
C VAL A 24 -20.27 -3.56 31.48
N VAL A 25 -19.69 -3.07 32.58
CA VAL A 25 -18.47 -2.24 32.52
C VAL A 25 -17.30 -3.02 31.91
N GLY A 26 -17.13 -4.30 32.26
CA GLY A 26 -16.12 -5.17 31.67
C GLY A 26 -16.30 -5.35 30.16
N MET A 27 -17.54 -5.53 29.69
CA MET A 27 -17.84 -5.67 28.27
C MET A 27 -17.62 -4.35 27.49
N VAL A 28 -17.99 -3.21 28.09
CA VAL A 28 -17.75 -1.88 27.50
C VAL A 28 -16.25 -1.60 27.37
N ALA A 29 -15.46 -1.92 28.40
CA ALA A 29 -14.01 -1.76 28.35
C ALA A 29 -13.37 -2.65 27.27
N LEU A 30 -13.80 -3.91 27.14
CA LEU A 30 -13.30 -4.82 26.11
C LEU A 30 -13.63 -4.32 24.70
N ALA A 31 -14.85 -3.84 24.47
CA ALA A 31 -15.25 -3.27 23.19
C ALA A 31 -14.41 -2.03 22.82
N ALA A 32 -14.12 -1.17 23.81
CA ALA A 32 -13.25 -0.02 23.61
C ALA A 32 -11.83 -0.45 23.20
N LEU A 33 -11.25 -1.46 23.85
CA LEU A 33 -9.91 -1.97 23.51
C LEU A 33 -9.88 -2.58 22.09
N LEU A 34 -10.89 -3.38 21.72
CA LEU A 34 -10.98 -3.96 20.38
C LEU A 34 -11.13 -2.90 19.28
N SER A 35 -11.74 -1.75 19.59
CA SER A 35 -11.91 -0.65 18.63
C SER A 35 -10.61 0.06 18.24
N ILE A 36 -9.55 -0.09 19.05
CA ILE A 36 -8.24 0.56 18.85
C ILE A 36 -7.28 -0.37 18.09
N ILE A 37 -7.58 -1.67 17.96
CA ILE A 37 -6.71 -2.61 17.26
C ILE A 37 -6.67 -2.25 15.77
N PRO A 38 -5.51 -1.87 15.21
CA PRO A 38 -5.41 -1.62 13.78
C PRO A 38 -5.72 -2.90 13.02
N LYS A 39 -6.49 -2.78 11.92
CA LYS A 39 -6.72 -3.92 11.03
C LYS A 39 -5.38 -4.49 10.57
N SER A 40 -5.26 -5.82 10.57
CA SER A 40 -4.07 -6.49 10.04
C SER A 40 -3.82 -6.01 8.63
N LYS A 41 -2.61 -5.54 8.36
CA LYS A 41 -2.20 -5.14 7.01
C LYS A 41 -2.02 -6.39 6.14
N GLU A 42 -2.37 -6.28 4.87
CA GLU A 42 -2.07 -7.30 3.86
C GLU A 42 -0.84 -6.93 3.02
N ASN A 43 -0.28 -7.92 2.31
CA ASN A 43 0.85 -7.70 1.41
C ASN A 43 0.36 -7.25 0.04
N LEU A 44 1.09 -6.32 -0.58
CA LEU A 44 0.92 -5.93 -1.98
C LEU A 44 1.89 -6.69 -2.86
N SER A 45 1.46 -6.96 -4.08
CA SER A 45 2.31 -7.42 -5.17
C SER A 45 2.17 -6.45 -6.35
N VAL A 46 3.26 -6.22 -7.07
CA VAL A 46 3.30 -5.31 -8.22
C VAL A 46 3.94 -6.02 -9.40
N ASP A 47 3.23 -6.03 -10.52
CA ASP A 47 3.75 -6.49 -11.80
C ASP A 47 3.99 -5.30 -12.73
N ILE A 48 5.05 -5.41 -13.53
CA ILE A 48 5.36 -4.47 -14.60
C ILE A 48 4.89 -5.10 -15.90
N ILE A 49 3.89 -4.47 -16.52
CA ILE A 49 3.27 -4.98 -17.75
C ILE A 49 4.20 -4.66 -18.92
N ASP A 50 4.49 -3.38 -19.10
CA ASP A 50 5.28 -2.90 -20.22
C ASP A 50 5.96 -1.56 -19.92
N ILE A 51 6.99 -1.31 -20.72
CA ILE A 51 7.81 -0.11 -20.70
C ILE A 51 7.87 0.45 -22.12
N LYS A 52 7.56 1.74 -22.27
CA LYS A 52 7.76 2.50 -23.50
C LYS A 52 8.80 3.59 -23.25
N ILE A 53 9.79 3.66 -24.14
CA ILE A 53 10.86 4.67 -24.11
C ILE A 53 10.63 5.64 -25.26
N ASP A 54 10.49 6.93 -24.97
CA ASP A 54 10.16 7.99 -25.93
C ASP A 54 9.02 7.56 -26.90
N ASP A 55 9.19 7.80 -28.20
CA ASP A 55 8.30 7.31 -29.27
C ASP A 55 8.70 5.92 -29.81
N GLY A 56 9.49 5.18 -29.04
CA GLY A 56 9.95 3.83 -29.39
C GLY A 56 8.86 2.76 -29.27
N ALA A 57 9.29 1.52 -29.54
CA ALA A 57 8.46 0.33 -29.38
C ALA A 57 8.21 0.03 -27.88
N VAL A 58 7.05 -0.58 -27.61
CA VAL A 58 6.69 -1.09 -26.29
C VAL A 58 7.49 -2.36 -26.02
N GLN A 59 8.11 -2.44 -24.84
CA GLN A 59 8.92 -3.56 -24.37
C GLN A 59 8.21 -4.18 -23.17
N GLU A 60 7.85 -5.46 -23.23
CA GLU A 60 7.13 -6.14 -22.14
C GLU A 60 8.04 -6.48 -20.97
N GLY A 61 7.47 -6.41 -19.75
CA GLY A 61 8.14 -6.76 -18.51
C GLY A 61 9.01 -5.64 -17.91
N SER A 62 9.99 -6.04 -17.11
CA SER A 62 10.81 -5.15 -16.27
C SER A 62 12.12 -4.69 -16.90
N ILE A 63 12.41 -5.10 -18.14
CA ILE A 63 13.69 -4.82 -18.80
C ILE A 63 13.43 -4.09 -20.11
N ALA A 64 14.14 -2.97 -20.31
CA ALA A 64 14.05 -2.22 -21.55
C ALA A 64 15.44 -1.74 -22.03
N THR A 65 15.56 -1.49 -23.33
CA THR A 65 16.78 -1.01 -23.98
C THR A 65 16.66 0.45 -24.39
N LEU A 66 17.77 1.19 -24.27
CA LEU A 66 17.95 2.60 -24.62
C LEU A 66 18.92 2.73 -25.81
N SER A 67 18.71 3.75 -26.64
CA SER A 67 19.48 3.95 -27.88
C SER A 67 20.83 4.65 -27.71
N GLY A 68 21.29 4.92 -26.49
CA GLY A 68 22.55 5.62 -26.23
C GLY A 68 22.64 6.26 -24.84
N ASP A 69 23.60 7.16 -24.70
CA ASP A 69 23.62 8.15 -23.63
C ASP A 69 22.67 9.32 -23.96
N GLY A 70 22.06 9.91 -22.94
CA GLY A 70 21.10 11.00 -23.10
C GLY A 70 20.00 11.02 -22.06
N THR A 71 18.94 11.77 -22.37
CA THR A 71 17.75 11.90 -21.53
C THR A 71 16.54 11.30 -22.23
N TYR A 72 15.82 10.42 -21.54
CA TYR A 72 14.73 9.63 -22.07
C TYR A 72 13.43 9.91 -21.32
N GLU A 73 12.33 9.96 -22.06
CA GLU A 73 10.99 9.79 -21.54
C GLU A 73 10.72 8.29 -21.33
N VAL A 74 10.24 7.92 -20.15
CA VAL A 74 9.99 6.52 -19.79
C VAL A 74 8.57 6.41 -19.27
N LYS A 75 7.76 5.64 -19.97
CA LYS A 75 6.39 5.30 -19.58
C LYS A 75 6.33 3.85 -19.16
N VAL A 76 5.78 3.59 -17.99
CA VAL A 76 5.70 2.25 -17.40
C VAL A 76 4.26 1.97 -17.01
N ASN A 77 3.72 0.87 -17.51
CA ASN A 77 2.43 0.34 -17.09
C ASN A 77 2.65 -0.69 -15.98
N VAL A 78 2.00 -0.48 -14.85
CA VAL A 78 2.13 -1.33 -13.66
C VAL A 78 0.76 -1.84 -13.24
N LYS A 79 0.74 -3.01 -12.60
CA LYS A 79 -0.46 -3.59 -12.00
C LYS A 79 -0.20 -3.95 -10.55
N VAL A 80 -1.05 -3.48 -9.65
CA VAL A 80 -0.99 -3.73 -8.21
C VAL A 80 -2.14 -4.62 -7.78
N TYR A 81 -1.82 -5.68 -7.05
CA TYR A 81 -2.79 -6.68 -6.60
C TYR A 81 -2.49 -7.17 -5.18
N ASP A 82 -3.51 -7.71 -4.53
CA ASP A 82 -3.41 -8.34 -3.22
C ASP A 82 -2.89 -9.79 -3.33
N LYS A 83 -2.67 -10.45 -2.18
CA LYS A 83 -2.26 -11.88 -2.11
C LYS A 83 -3.22 -12.86 -2.81
N ASN A 84 -4.45 -12.45 -3.07
CA ASN A 84 -5.50 -13.26 -3.69
C ASN A 84 -5.69 -12.91 -5.19
N ASN A 85 -4.78 -12.12 -5.77
CA ASN A 85 -4.84 -11.59 -7.13
C ASN A 85 -6.03 -10.64 -7.40
N ASN A 86 -6.61 -10.04 -6.36
CA ASN A 86 -7.59 -8.97 -6.56
C ASN A 86 -6.87 -7.66 -6.85
N PRO A 87 -7.35 -6.86 -7.82
CA PRO A 87 -6.77 -5.56 -8.10
C PRO A 87 -6.94 -4.60 -6.92
N VAL A 88 -5.89 -3.85 -6.60
CA VAL A 88 -5.94 -2.83 -5.54
C VAL A 88 -6.14 -1.46 -6.18
N GLU A 89 -7.31 -0.87 -5.96
CA GLU A 89 -7.66 0.49 -6.43
C GLU A 89 -7.03 1.57 -5.54
N LYS A 90 -6.67 2.71 -6.13
CA LYS A 90 -6.11 3.90 -5.44
C LYS A 90 -4.81 3.61 -4.68
N ALA A 91 -4.06 2.59 -5.09
CA ALA A 91 -2.69 2.43 -4.64
C ALA A 91 -1.83 3.53 -5.29
N SER A 92 -1.09 4.26 -4.46
CA SER A 92 -0.12 5.25 -4.94
C SER A 92 1.14 4.50 -5.35
N VAL A 93 1.50 4.57 -6.63
CA VAL A 93 2.74 3.98 -7.14
C VAL A 93 3.70 5.11 -7.48
N THR A 94 4.94 4.98 -7.05
CA THR A 94 6.02 5.93 -7.30
C THR A 94 7.17 5.19 -7.96
N LEU A 95 7.71 5.77 -9.01
CA LEU A 95 8.90 5.28 -9.69
C LEU A 95 9.98 6.36 -9.61
N THR A 96 11.17 5.97 -9.18
CA THR A 96 12.32 6.86 -9.02
C THR A 96 13.59 6.18 -9.50
N GLY A 97 14.46 6.89 -10.21
CA GLY A 97 15.75 6.35 -10.62
C GLY A 97 16.30 7.04 -11.85
N GLY A 98 17.62 6.97 -12.05
CA GLY A 98 18.29 7.64 -13.18
C GLY A 98 18.04 9.15 -13.26
N GLY A 99 17.67 9.81 -12.16
CA GLY A 99 17.27 11.23 -12.15
C GLY A 99 15.80 11.49 -12.52
N GLY A 100 15.06 10.47 -12.94
CA GLY A 100 13.63 10.53 -13.23
C GLY A 100 12.76 10.33 -11.99
N PHE A 101 11.56 10.89 -12.03
CA PHE A 101 10.52 10.74 -11.00
C PHE A 101 9.15 10.68 -11.67
N ALA A 102 8.32 9.72 -11.26
CA ALA A 102 6.92 9.64 -11.67
C ALA A 102 6.08 9.09 -10.52
N VAL A 103 4.83 9.55 -10.43
CA VAL A 103 3.83 9.07 -9.49
C VAL A 103 2.49 8.96 -10.20
N ASP A 104 1.74 7.90 -9.88
CA ASP A 104 0.37 7.71 -10.36
C ASP A 104 -0.44 6.90 -9.33
N GLN A 105 -1.76 6.87 -9.52
CA GLN A 105 -2.67 6.06 -8.71
C GLN A 105 -3.34 4.99 -9.54
N THR A 106 -3.45 3.79 -8.99
CA THR A 106 -4.11 2.68 -9.69
C THR A 106 -5.60 2.89 -9.85
N ASN A 107 -6.12 2.47 -11.00
CA ASN A 107 -7.55 2.45 -11.32
C ASN A 107 -8.27 1.23 -10.70
N SER A 108 -9.56 1.04 -11.02
CA SER A 108 -10.38 -0.07 -10.51
C SER A 108 -9.92 -1.47 -10.96
N ARG A 109 -9.01 -1.56 -11.93
CA ARG A 109 -8.35 -2.78 -12.37
C ARG A 109 -6.96 -2.97 -11.74
N GLY A 110 -6.58 -2.08 -10.83
CA GLY A 110 -5.26 -2.10 -10.18
C GLY A 110 -4.14 -1.60 -11.10
N GLU A 111 -4.46 -1.01 -12.25
CA GLU A 111 -3.49 -0.57 -13.25
C GLU A 111 -3.12 0.90 -13.04
N GLY A 112 -1.85 1.24 -13.15
CA GLY A 112 -1.32 2.60 -13.10
C GLY A 112 -0.30 2.85 -14.22
N ILE A 113 -0.18 4.10 -14.64
CA ILE A 113 0.68 4.52 -15.75
C ILE A 113 1.65 5.60 -15.25
N LEU A 114 2.91 5.20 -15.05
CA LEU A 114 3.97 6.08 -14.55
C LEU A 114 4.73 6.66 -15.74
N THR A 115 4.70 7.98 -15.91
CA THR A 115 5.40 8.66 -17.02
C THR A 115 6.47 9.60 -16.48
N MET A 116 7.74 9.25 -16.67
CA MET A 116 8.90 10.08 -16.39
C MET A 116 9.26 10.91 -17.62
N GLY A 117 9.44 12.23 -17.49
CA GLY A 117 9.88 13.08 -18.59
C GLY A 117 8.82 13.96 -19.26
N THR A 118 7.58 13.96 -18.76
CA THR A 118 6.53 14.93 -19.11
C THR A 118 6.79 16.30 -18.46
N ALA A 119 6.08 17.37 -18.87
CA ALA A 119 6.29 18.76 -18.43
C ALA A 119 6.45 18.98 -16.90
N ASN A 120 5.92 18.09 -16.05
CA ASN A 120 6.01 18.18 -14.59
C ASN A 120 6.97 17.15 -13.94
N ASN A 121 7.54 16.23 -14.73
CA ASN A 121 8.30 15.08 -14.26
C ASN A 121 9.71 15.06 -14.86
N SER A 122 10.71 14.70 -14.05
CA SER A 122 12.10 14.62 -14.51
C SER A 122 12.30 13.45 -15.48
N LYS A 123 13.12 13.67 -16.51
CA LYS A 123 13.56 12.63 -17.46
C LYS A 123 14.55 11.66 -16.83
N VAL A 124 14.62 10.45 -17.36
CA VAL A 124 15.65 9.48 -17.01
C VAL A 124 16.93 9.80 -17.77
N ILE A 125 18.06 9.81 -17.08
CA ILE A 125 19.37 10.18 -17.62
C ILE A 125 20.25 8.93 -17.67
N MET A 126 20.70 8.57 -18.87
CA MET A 126 21.79 7.63 -19.10
C MET A 126 23.07 8.44 -19.33
N ARG A 127 24.01 8.41 -18.38
CA ARG A 127 25.27 9.15 -18.51
C ARG A 127 26.25 8.41 -19.42
N PRO A 128 27.23 9.10 -20.03
CA PRO A 128 28.30 8.46 -20.77
C PRO A 128 29.01 7.38 -19.93
N ASN A 129 29.33 6.26 -20.57
CA ASN A 129 29.94 5.07 -19.96
C ASN A 129 29.08 4.33 -18.91
N GLN A 130 27.79 4.65 -18.76
CA GLN A 130 26.86 3.80 -18.01
C GLN A 130 26.29 2.70 -18.90
N LYS A 131 26.35 1.44 -18.43
CA LYS A 131 25.76 0.30 -19.16
C LYS A 131 24.28 0.07 -18.85
N SER A 132 23.86 0.48 -17.64
CA SER A 132 22.48 0.33 -17.19
C SER A 132 22.08 1.39 -16.17
N VAL A 133 20.77 1.59 -16.07
CA VAL A 133 20.11 2.40 -15.05
C VAL A 133 19.01 1.55 -14.41
N GLU A 134 19.01 1.49 -13.09
CA GLU A 134 17.97 0.81 -12.31
C GLU A 134 16.95 1.83 -11.81
N LEU A 135 15.66 1.48 -11.85
CA LEU A 135 14.58 2.28 -11.30
C LEU A 135 13.95 1.55 -10.11
N LYS A 136 13.84 2.26 -9.00
CA LYS A 136 13.14 1.86 -7.79
C LYS A 136 11.64 2.13 -7.94
N LEU A 137 10.82 1.14 -7.58
CA LEU A 137 9.37 1.25 -7.49
C LEU A 137 8.91 1.13 -6.04
N VAL A 138 7.99 2.00 -5.65
CA VAL A 138 7.33 1.98 -4.34
C VAL A 138 5.83 2.05 -4.54
N ALA A 139 5.08 1.10 -3.97
CA ALA A 139 3.62 1.12 -3.99
C ALA A 139 3.06 1.16 -2.56
N LYS A 140 2.11 2.07 -2.34
CA LYS A 140 1.46 2.28 -1.03
C LYS A 140 -0.05 2.27 -1.18
N ALA A 141 -0.73 1.53 -0.31
CA ALA A 141 -2.18 1.49 -0.27
C ALA A 141 -2.70 1.40 1.17
N ASN A 142 -3.90 1.93 1.40
CA ASN A 142 -4.52 1.89 2.72
C ASN A 142 -4.90 0.46 3.12
N GLY A 143 -4.50 0.04 4.31
CA GLY A 143 -4.74 -1.33 4.79
C GLY A 143 -3.69 -2.34 4.33
N PHE A 144 -2.62 -1.89 3.67
CA PHE A 144 -1.53 -2.75 3.21
C PHE A 144 -0.18 -2.34 3.81
N TYR A 145 0.78 -3.26 3.75
CA TYR A 145 2.20 -2.92 3.90
C TYR A 145 2.70 -2.22 2.63
N ASP A 146 3.66 -1.33 2.82
CA ASP A 146 4.33 -0.66 1.71
C ASP A 146 5.13 -1.71 0.92
N TYR A 147 4.97 -1.71 -0.40
CA TYR A 147 5.81 -2.49 -1.31
C TYR A 147 6.97 -1.61 -1.78
N GLU A 148 8.19 -2.13 -1.69
CA GLU A 148 9.38 -1.48 -2.20
C GLU A 148 10.24 -2.48 -2.97
N ASP A 149 10.62 -2.11 -4.19
CA ASP A 149 11.60 -2.82 -5.00
C ASP A 149 12.62 -1.82 -5.57
N GLU A 150 13.86 -1.90 -5.08
CA GLU A 150 14.98 -1.05 -5.47
C GLU A 150 15.40 -1.22 -6.95
N LYS A 151 15.10 -2.38 -7.54
CA LYS A 151 15.55 -2.76 -8.89
C LYS A 151 14.39 -3.26 -9.76
N ALA A 152 13.22 -2.67 -9.55
CA ALA A 152 12.00 -3.04 -10.24
C ALA A 152 12.13 -3.00 -11.77
N ILE A 153 12.87 -2.01 -12.30
CA ILE A 153 13.10 -1.86 -13.74
C ILE A 153 14.58 -1.69 -14.03
N GLN A 154 15.04 -2.34 -15.09
CA GLN A 154 16.40 -2.21 -15.59
C GLN A 154 16.40 -1.70 -17.04
N LEU A 155 17.03 -0.55 -17.23
CA LEU A 155 17.24 0.06 -18.54
C LEU A 155 18.68 -0.19 -18.98
N TYR A 156 18.88 -0.82 -20.13
CA TYR A 156 20.20 -1.13 -20.67
C TYR A 156 20.52 -0.27 -21.89
N GLN A 157 21.76 0.17 -22.01
CA GLN A 157 22.24 0.75 -23.26
C GLN A 157 22.44 -0.37 -24.29
N LYS A 158 21.89 -0.19 -25.50
CA LYS A 158 22.09 -1.09 -26.63
C LYS A 158 23.49 -0.96 -27.24
#